data_AF-A0A3M2B0X5-F1
#
_entry.id   AF-A0A3M2B0X5-F1
#
_cell.length_a   1.000
_cell.length_b   1.000
_cell.length_c   1.000
_cell.angle_alpha   90.00
_cell.angle_beta   90.00
_cell.angle_gamma   90.00
#
_symmetry.space_group_name_H-M   'P 1'
#
loop_
_entity.id
_entity.type
_entity.pdbx_description
1 polymer ?
#
loop_
_entity_poly.entity_id
_entity_poly.type
_entity_poly.pdbx_seq_one_letter_code
_entity_poly.pdbx_strand_id
1 'polypeptide(L)'
;MSDIIFVAEKLQRVPPAYPDDSLLRAAELMTQGGAGILPIVEMGAPVGVLTESRLREAIQQGADWLEPVASWMDEAFLRLPIDMPVEEAAETLAYSEQPAVGVDTWGRYVGIVSLAGLAARPVSLPQVGLIGGMATPLGVYLTNGVVSAGAGTPGLILTGALLFALFLLANWLVIGGMWWAQNQFGIPLYSYYNSPFAGQWFLFSDVMGLVLRSSIFVVFLMLMRLLPIAGTHAAEHMVVHAIERGEPLVLEVVRRMPRVHPRCGTNLVAGIALFLGLSKLFTFGMPDGDSRDFALLMALLMTLIFWRTFGGFLQWVATTKPPTDRQLLNAIRVGEELLRKARPYSGATPSFGLRLLNSGIIQILIGAWGLMAILSLLESLLGITLVVQ
;
A
#
# COMPACT_ATOMS: atom_id res chain seq x y z
N MET A 1 10.72 34.74 -0.25
CA MET A 1 11.11 34.94 1.16
C MET A 1 11.20 33.55 1.75
N SER A 2 12.38 33.10 2.16
CA SER A 2 12.50 31.85 2.92
C SER A 2 11.81 32.07 4.26
N ASP A 3 10.86 31.20 4.61
CA ASP A 3 10.28 31.21 5.95
C ASP A 3 11.41 31.02 6.95
N ILE A 4 11.55 31.96 7.89
CA ILE A 4 12.54 31.88 8.97
C ILE A 4 12.08 30.77 9.90
N ILE A 5 12.91 29.75 10.09
CA ILE A 5 12.64 28.63 11.00
C ILE A 5 13.26 28.97 12.35
N PHE A 6 12.51 28.76 13.43
CA PHE A 6 12.96 29.04 14.78
C PHE A 6 13.39 27.77 15.54
N VAL A 7 14.22 27.94 16.56
CA VAL A 7 14.66 26.85 17.46
C VAL A 7 13.47 26.06 18.05
N ALA A 8 12.36 26.73 18.36
CA ALA A 8 11.12 26.14 18.85
C ALA A 8 10.60 24.97 17.98
N GLU A 9 10.85 25.01 16.68
CA GLU A 9 10.37 24.01 15.71
C GLU A 9 11.28 22.79 15.59
N LYS A 10 12.53 22.90 16.09
CA LYS A 10 13.60 21.90 15.89
C LYS A 10 14.13 21.30 17.18
N LEU A 11 13.84 21.90 18.34
CA LEU A 11 14.30 21.41 19.64
C LEU A 11 13.71 20.03 19.97
N GLN A 12 14.50 19.23 20.67
CA GLN A 12 14.10 17.95 21.22
C GLN A 12 13.52 18.13 22.62
N ARG A 13 12.30 17.66 22.85
CA ARG A 13 11.69 17.69 24.19
C ARG A 13 12.19 16.52 25.01
N VAL A 14 12.83 16.84 26.13
CA VAL A 14 13.37 15.85 27.07
C VAL A 14 12.76 16.13 28.45
N PRO A 15 12.31 15.10 29.19
CA PRO A 15 11.90 15.29 30.58
C PRO A 15 13.12 15.75 31.42
N PRO A 16 13.04 16.89 32.13
CA PRO A 16 14.11 17.33 33.01
C PRO A 16 14.14 16.52 34.31
N ALA A 17 15.27 16.55 35.01
CA ALA A 17 15.38 16.14 36.41
C ALA A 17 15.26 17.35 37.35
N TYR A 18 15.08 17.09 38.64
CA TYR A 18 15.07 18.07 39.70
C TYR A 18 16.31 17.95 40.59
N PRO A 19 16.77 19.01 41.27
CA PRO A 19 17.98 18.98 42.11
C PRO A 19 18.05 17.82 43.11
N ASP A 20 16.92 17.48 43.72
CA ASP A 20 16.80 16.42 44.73
C ASP A 20 16.63 15.01 44.15
N ASP A 21 16.48 14.87 42.83
CA ASP A 21 16.39 13.56 42.18
C ASP A 21 17.71 12.80 42.34
N SER A 22 17.64 11.47 42.49
CA SER A 22 18.85 10.66 42.63
C SER A 22 19.62 10.50 41.32
N LEU A 23 20.93 10.23 41.41
CA LEU A 23 21.76 9.87 40.25
C LEU A 23 21.18 8.68 39.46
N LEU A 24 20.57 7.70 40.13
CA LEU A 24 19.85 6.59 39.49
C LEU A 24 18.73 7.12 38.59
N ARG A 25 17.88 8.01 39.13
CA ARG A 25 16.77 8.59 38.39
C ARG A 25 17.27 9.43 37.23
N ALA A 26 18.33 10.20 37.44
CA ALA A 26 18.96 10.98 36.39
C ALA A 26 19.48 10.09 35.25
N ALA A 27 20.12 8.96 35.56
CA ALA A 27 20.60 8.01 34.55
C ALA A 27 19.46 7.36 33.74
N GLU A 28 18.32 7.04 34.39
CA GLU A 28 17.10 6.59 33.69
C GLU A 28 16.60 7.65 32.71
N LEU A 29 16.52 8.91 33.15
CA LEU A 29 16.05 10.02 32.33
C LEU A 29 17.01 10.33 31.17
N MET A 30 18.32 10.25 31.38
CA MET A 30 19.33 10.37 30.31
C MET A 30 19.13 9.29 29.24
N THR A 31 18.87 8.05 29.64
CA THR A 31 18.65 6.92 28.73
C THR A 31 17.38 7.10 27.90
N GLN A 32 16.32 7.65 28.50
CA GLN A 32 15.07 7.94 27.80
C GLN A 32 15.15 9.17 26.90
N GLY A 33 15.87 10.20 27.33
CA GLY A 33 15.98 11.48 26.65
C GLY A 33 16.86 11.44 25.41
N GLY A 34 18.00 10.73 25.47
CA GLY A 34 18.89 10.53 24.31
C GLY A 34 19.45 11.81 23.68
N ALA A 35 19.38 12.95 24.37
CA ALA A 35 19.78 14.25 23.84
C ALA A 35 21.23 14.63 24.18
N GLY A 36 22.03 13.71 24.70
CA GLY A 36 23.42 13.92 25.11
C GLY A 36 23.61 14.62 26.45
N ILE A 37 22.63 15.41 26.89
CA ILE A 37 22.58 16.05 28.22
C ILE A 37 21.21 15.89 28.86
N LEU A 38 21.17 15.87 30.19
CA LEU A 38 19.94 15.93 30.99
C LEU A 38 19.84 17.30 31.65
N PRO A 39 18.80 18.11 31.35
CA PRO A 39 18.59 19.38 32.02
C PRO A 39 18.05 19.16 33.43
N ILE A 40 18.57 19.94 34.37
CA ILE A 40 18.10 19.99 35.77
C ILE A 40 17.40 21.32 35.96
N VAL A 41 16.17 21.25 36.43
CA VAL A 41 15.24 22.38 36.47
C VAL A 41 14.75 22.59 37.89
N GLU A 42 14.77 23.84 38.34
CA GLU A 42 14.18 24.27 39.61
C GLU A 42 13.23 25.44 39.34
N MET A 43 12.00 25.35 39.86
CA MET A 43 10.95 26.37 39.64
C MET A 43 10.72 26.72 38.16
N GLY A 44 10.95 25.76 37.26
CA GLY A 44 10.78 25.91 35.81
C GLY A 44 11.99 26.51 35.07
N ALA A 45 13.01 27.01 35.78
CA ALA A 45 14.25 27.50 35.17
C ALA A 45 15.33 26.42 35.17
N PRO A 46 16.15 26.30 34.11
CA PRO A 46 17.28 25.38 34.12
C PRO A 46 18.36 25.93 35.06
N VAL A 47 18.76 25.10 36.04
CA VAL A 47 19.79 25.43 37.04
C VAL A 47 21.08 24.66 36.81
N GLY A 48 21.03 23.54 36.08
CA GLY A 48 22.20 22.76 35.71
C GLY A 48 21.92 21.78 34.60
N VAL A 49 22.98 21.08 34.17
CA VAL A 49 22.89 19.94 33.26
C VAL A 49 23.73 18.78 33.78
N LEU A 50 23.29 17.55 33.54
CA LEU A 50 24.08 16.36 33.78
C LEU A 50 24.49 15.75 32.44
N THR A 51 25.79 15.49 32.27
CA THR A 51 26.37 14.86 31.09
C THR A 51 26.88 13.45 31.44
N GLU A 52 27.12 12.61 30.43
CA GLU A 52 27.70 11.28 30.66
C GLU A 52 29.12 11.37 31.24
N SER A 53 29.85 12.44 30.90
CA SER A 53 31.17 12.70 31.48
C SER A 53 31.08 12.96 32.99
N ARG A 54 30.11 13.77 33.44
CA ARG A 54 29.93 14.07 34.87
C ARG A 54 29.40 12.88 35.65
N LEU A 55 28.47 12.12 35.07
CA LEU A 55 28.03 10.87 35.68
C LEU A 55 29.19 9.89 35.84
N ARG A 56 30.08 9.78 34.85
CA ARG A 56 31.30 8.96 34.94
C ARG A 56 32.23 9.43 36.04
N GLU A 57 32.44 10.74 36.16
CA GLU A 57 33.26 11.33 37.21
C GLU A 57 32.68 11.05 38.60
N ALA A 58 31.35 11.16 38.77
CA ALA A 58 30.67 10.83 40.02
C ALA A 58 30.94 9.38 40.45
N ILE A 59 30.83 8.42 39.54
CA ILE A 59 31.12 7.01 39.83
C ILE A 59 32.60 6.78 40.13
N GLN A 60 33.52 7.47 39.45
CA GLN A 60 34.95 7.38 39.73
C GLN A 60 35.32 7.92 41.12
N GLN A 61 34.59 8.94 41.61
CA GLN A 61 34.75 9.50 42.95
C GLN A 61 34.00 8.71 44.03
N GLY A 62 33.29 7.65 43.65
CA GLY A 62 32.60 6.74 44.58
C GLY A 62 31.23 7.23 45.04
N ALA A 63 30.54 8.06 44.24
CA ALA A 63 29.18 8.51 44.53
C ALA A 63 28.19 7.33 44.67
N ASP A 64 27.28 7.40 45.63
CA ASP A 64 26.14 6.49 45.71
C ASP A 64 25.07 6.89 44.66
N TRP A 65 24.48 5.90 44.00
CA TRP A 65 23.38 6.10 43.04
C TRP A 65 22.15 6.79 43.64
N LEU A 66 22.01 6.79 44.96
CA LEU A 66 20.94 7.46 45.69
C LEU A 66 21.25 8.93 46.04
N GLU A 67 22.47 9.41 45.78
CA GLU A 67 22.82 10.81 46.02
C GLU A 67 22.04 11.78 45.09
N PRO A 68 21.73 12.99 45.57
CA PRO A 68 21.08 14.03 44.76
C PRO A 68 21.93 14.43 43.55
N VAL A 69 21.27 14.61 42.41
CA VAL A 69 21.91 15.01 41.15
C VAL A 69 22.51 16.43 41.23
N ALA A 70 21.98 17.29 42.09
CA ALA A 70 22.50 18.64 42.32
C ALA A 70 24.00 18.66 42.71
N SER A 71 24.48 17.64 43.42
CA SER A 71 25.87 17.53 43.84
C SER A 71 26.84 17.25 42.68
N TRP A 72 26.32 16.78 41.55
CA TRP A 72 27.10 16.23 40.44
C TRP A 72 26.82 16.89 39.09
N MET A 73 25.97 17.92 39.07
CA MET A 73 25.63 18.65 37.84
C MET A 73 26.68 19.69 37.44
N ASP A 74 26.62 20.13 36.19
CA ASP A 74 27.31 21.31 35.69
C ASP A 74 26.37 22.51 35.70
N GLU A 75 26.78 23.60 36.34
CA GLU A 75 26.06 24.88 36.33
C GLU A 75 26.40 25.72 35.09
N ALA A 76 27.56 25.45 34.48
CA ALA A 76 28.01 26.13 33.27
C ALA A 76 27.51 25.42 32.02
N PHE A 77 26.41 25.90 31.45
CA PHE A 77 25.82 25.35 30.23
C PHE A 77 25.27 26.44 29.31
N LEU A 78 25.22 26.14 28.02
CA LEU A 78 24.73 27.06 27.01
C LEU A 78 23.18 27.10 27.04
N ARG A 79 22.62 28.31 27.03
CA ARG A 79 21.17 28.55 26.94
C ARG A 79 20.86 29.25 25.62
N LEU A 80 19.83 28.79 24.92
CA LEU A 80 19.39 29.39 23.67
C LEU A 80 17.90 29.79 23.75
N PRO A 81 17.54 31.01 23.35
CA PRO A 81 16.14 31.41 23.20
C PRO A 81 15.43 30.55 22.14
N ILE A 82 14.22 30.10 22.42
CA ILE A 82 13.45 29.28 21.46
C ILE A 82 12.96 30.06 20.22
N ASP A 83 12.90 31.38 20.33
CA ASP A 83 12.55 32.32 19.27
C ASP A 83 13.78 32.82 18.47
N MET A 84 14.96 32.26 18.76
CA MET A 84 16.17 32.47 17.95
C MET A 84 16.03 31.75 16.59
N PRO A 85 16.40 32.39 15.48
CA PRO A 85 16.50 31.73 14.17
C PRO A 85 17.48 30.55 14.20
N VAL A 86 17.17 29.50 13.45
CA VAL A 86 17.99 28.26 13.43
C VAL A 86 19.42 28.52 12.96
N GLU A 87 19.63 29.44 12.01
CA GLU A 87 20.96 29.79 11.49
C GLU A 87 21.84 30.41 12.59
N GLU A 88 21.31 31.36 13.34
CA GLU A 88 21.99 32.02 14.45
C GLU A 88 22.26 31.05 15.61
N ALA A 89 21.29 30.18 15.90
CA ALA A 89 21.44 29.13 16.90
C ALA A 89 22.53 28.11 16.50
N ALA A 90 22.63 27.77 15.21
CA ALA A 90 23.65 26.87 14.69
C ALA A 90 25.06 27.48 14.74
N GLU A 91 25.21 28.76 14.43
CA GLU A 91 26.47 29.50 14.60
C GLU A 91 26.92 29.52 16.06
N THR A 92 25.98 29.75 16.98
CA THR A 92 26.26 29.74 18.42
C THR A 92 26.67 28.36 18.90
N LEU A 93 25.97 27.30 18.45
CA LEU A 93 26.28 25.91 18.80
C LEU A 93 27.56 25.38 18.15
N ALA A 94 28.04 25.97 17.06
CA ALA A 94 29.25 25.53 16.37
C ALA A 94 30.51 25.61 17.25
N TYR A 95 30.49 26.45 18.28
CA TYR A 95 31.58 26.62 19.25
C TYR A 95 31.36 25.87 20.57
N SER A 96 30.27 25.10 20.69
CA SER A 96 29.94 24.32 21.88
C SER A 96 30.11 22.82 21.61
N GLU A 97 30.79 22.11 22.51
CA GLU A 97 30.89 20.65 22.45
C GLU A 97 29.64 19.94 22.99
N GLN A 98 28.77 20.68 23.70
CA GLN A 98 27.54 20.16 24.29
C GLN A 98 26.30 20.78 23.62
N PRO A 99 25.19 20.04 23.55
CA PRO A 99 23.88 20.59 23.25
C PRO A 99 23.53 21.77 24.18
N ALA A 100 22.71 22.69 23.70
CA ALA A 100 22.22 23.80 24.50
C ALA A 100 20.87 23.49 25.12
N VAL A 101 20.55 24.21 26.19
CA VAL A 101 19.23 24.21 26.82
C VAL A 101 18.37 25.31 26.19
N GLY A 102 17.29 24.92 25.54
CA GLY A 102 16.30 25.84 24.96
C GLY A 102 15.42 26.44 26.04
N VAL A 103 15.32 27.77 26.06
CA VAL A 103 14.53 28.53 27.05
C VAL A 103 13.53 29.47 26.40
N ASP A 104 12.40 29.69 27.07
CA ASP A 104 11.42 30.69 26.67
C ASP A 104 11.85 32.12 27.07
N THR A 105 11.02 33.12 26.72
CA THR A 105 11.27 34.53 27.03
C THR A 105 11.30 34.85 28.53
N TRP A 106 10.82 33.95 29.38
CA TRP A 106 10.89 34.04 30.84
C TRP A 106 12.04 33.22 31.43
N GLY A 107 12.91 32.64 30.59
CA GLY A 107 14.04 31.82 31.01
C GLY A 107 13.66 30.42 31.47
N ARG A 108 12.43 29.95 31.18
CA ARG A 108 11.99 28.61 31.59
C ARG A 108 12.42 27.56 30.57
N TYR A 109 12.67 26.35 31.05
CA TYR A 109 13.08 25.22 30.24
C TYR A 109 11.98 24.80 29.24
N VAL A 110 12.38 24.57 27.98
CA VAL A 110 11.47 24.11 26.91
C VAL A 110 11.95 22.82 26.25
N GLY A 111 13.26 22.67 26.04
CA GLY A 111 13.84 21.49 25.42
C GLY A 111 15.35 21.56 25.27
N ILE A 112 15.93 20.60 24.57
CA ILE A 112 17.35 20.53 24.25
C ILE A 112 17.56 20.85 22.77
N VAL A 113 18.59 21.63 22.47
CA VAL A 113 18.94 22.08 21.13
C VAL A 113 20.30 21.50 20.77
N SER A 114 20.35 20.63 19.77
CA SER A 114 21.61 20.07 19.26
C SER A 114 21.85 20.54 17.82
N LEU A 115 23.11 20.64 17.42
CA LEU A 115 23.47 21.01 16.05
C LEU A 115 22.88 20.02 15.03
N ALA A 116 22.87 18.74 15.38
CA ALA A 116 22.20 17.70 14.60
C ALA A 116 20.69 17.94 14.49
N GLY A 117 20.02 18.33 15.58
CA GLY A 117 18.59 18.65 15.59
C GLY A 117 18.23 19.87 14.75
N LEU A 118 19.06 20.92 14.81
CA LEU A 118 18.90 22.13 13.98
C LEU A 118 19.07 21.82 12.49
N ALA A 119 20.09 21.02 12.13
CA ALA A 119 20.36 20.62 10.75
C ALA A 119 19.42 19.52 10.24
N ALA A 120 18.77 18.77 11.14
CA ALA A 120 17.93 17.65 10.77
C ALA A 120 16.75 18.12 9.91
N ARG A 121 16.68 17.56 8.71
CA ARG A 121 15.43 17.55 7.93
C ARG A 121 14.59 16.38 8.42
N PRO A 122 13.24 16.49 8.42
CA PRO A 122 12.40 15.34 8.68
C PRO A 122 12.84 14.21 7.75
N VAL A 123 13.08 13.02 8.31
CA VAL A 123 13.52 11.85 7.56
C VAL A 123 12.49 11.59 6.46
N SER A 124 12.83 11.92 5.22
CA SER A 124 11.98 11.61 4.08
C SER A 124 12.00 10.09 3.88
N LEU A 125 10.82 9.47 3.95
CA LEU A 125 10.66 8.09 3.50
C LEU A 125 11.28 7.94 2.10
N PRO A 126 11.92 6.80 1.78
CA PRO A 126 12.48 6.58 0.45
C PRO A 126 11.42 6.91 -0.61
N GLN A 127 11.75 7.78 -1.57
CA GLN A 127 10.82 8.12 -2.65
C GLN A 127 10.73 6.94 -3.61
N VAL A 128 9.83 6.01 -3.30
CA VAL A 128 9.66 4.76 -4.04
C VAL A 128 8.78 4.90 -5.29
N GLY A 129 8.35 6.12 -5.64
CA GLY A 129 7.53 6.38 -6.81
C GLY A 129 6.16 5.68 -6.73
N LEU A 130 5.56 5.42 -7.90
CA LEU A 130 4.31 4.67 -7.99
C LEU A 130 4.56 3.19 -7.71
N ILE A 131 3.86 2.64 -6.73
CA ILE A 131 3.89 1.21 -6.41
C ILE A 131 2.77 0.51 -7.16
N GLY A 132 3.12 -0.54 -7.89
CA GLY A 132 2.20 -1.52 -8.42
C GLY A 132 2.24 -2.78 -7.57
N GLY A 133 1.12 -3.49 -7.49
CA GLY A 133 1.04 -4.76 -6.80
C GLY A 133 0.13 -5.74 -7.54
N MET A 134 0.40 -7.03 -7.34
CA MET A 134 -0.45 -8.12 -7.82
C MET A 134 -0.61 -9.19 -6.75
N ALA A 135 -1.85 -9.67 -6.61
CA ALA A 135 -2.17 -10.80 -5.78
C ALA A 135 -1.81 -12.10 -6.49
N THR A 136 -1.06 -12.96 -5.82
CA THR A 136 -0.73 -14.29 -6.34
C THR A 136 -1.19 -15.38 -5.37
N PRO A 137 -1.31 -16.64 -5.83
CA PRO A 137 -1.55 -17.78 -4.93
C PRO A 137 -0.44 -17.98 -3.89
N LEU A 138 0.78 -17.49 -4.16
CA LEU A 138 1.94 -17.62 -3.28
C LEU A 138 2.12 -16.42 -2.34
N GLY A 139 1.26 -15.40 -2.42
CA GLY A 139 1.33 -14.18 -1.63
C GLY A 139 1.30 -12.92 -2.49
N VAL A 140 1.76 -11.81 -1.91
CA VAL A 140 1.78 -10.53 -2.62
C VAL A 140 3.03 -10.40 -3.48
N TYR A 141 2.88 -9.81 -4.67
CA TYR A 141 3.96 -9.29 -5.48
C TYR A 141 3.85 -7.77 -5.52
N LEU A 142 4.93 -7.04 -5.19
CA LEU A 142 4.98 -5.58 -5.32
C LEU A 142 6.15 -5.15 -6.19
N THR A 143 5.99 -4.02 -6.89
CA THR A 143 7.04 -3.41 -7.71
C THR A 143 6.89 -1.89 -7.74
N ASN A 144 8.01 -1.17 -7.91
CA ASN A 144 8.00 0.24 -8.30
C ASN A 144 8.44 0.46 -9.76
N GLY A 145 8.48 -0.63 -10.56
CA GLY A 145 8.98 -0.63 -11.94
C GLY A 145 10.49 -0.81 -12.08
N VAL A 146 11.29 -0.51 -11.05
CA VAL A 146 12.75 -0.78 -11.03
C VAL A 146 13.04 -2.10 -10.33
N VAL A 147 12.55 -2.22 -9.09
CA VAL A 147 12.72 -3.39 -8.23
C VAL A 147 11.38 -4.03 -7.95
N SER A 148 11.42 -5.30 -7.53
CA SER A 148 10.26 -6.05 -7.08
C SER A 148 10.55 -6.88 -5.83
N ALA A 149 9.48 -7.25 -5.13
CA ALA A 149 9.52 -8.03 -3.90
C ALA A 149 8.34 -9.01 -3.82
N GLY A 150 8.47 -10.05 -3.00
CA GLY A 150 7.44 -11.03 -2.74
C GLY A 150 7.41 -12.22 -3.70
N ALA A 151 6.23 -12.60 -4.18
CA ALA A 151 5.97 -13.90 -4.83
C ALA A 151 6.78 -14.21 -6.12
N GLY A 152 7.39 -13.20 -6.72
CA GLY A 152 8.26 -13.32 -7.90
C GLY A 152 7.56 -13.89 -9.14
N THR A 153 8.35 -14.22 -10.16
CA THR A 153 7.89 -14.73 -11.46
C THR A 153 7.04 -16.01 -11.36
N PRO A 154 7.39 -17.04 -10.55
CA PRO A 154 6.57 -18.24 -10.46
C PRO A 154 5.16 -17.97 -9.92
N GLY A 155 5.04 -17.08 -8.92
CA GLY A 155 3.74 -16.68 -8.38
C GLY A 155 2.88 -15.98 -9.44
N LEU A 156 3.47 -15.13 -10.27
CA LEU A 156 2.79 -14.43 -11.36
C LEU A 156 2.31 -15.38 -12.46
N ILE A 157 3.15 -16.32 -12.89
CA ILE A 157 2.77 -17.37 -13.86
C ILE A 157 1.64 -18.23 -13.31
N LEU A 158 1.74 -18.66 -12.06
CA LEU A 158 0.69 -19.46 -11.41
C LEU A 158 -0.63 -18.68 -11.30
N THR A 159 -0.56 -17.35 -11.12
CA THR A 159 -1.74 -16.48 -11.12
C THR A 159 -2.43 -16.54 -12.47
N GLY A 160 -1.69 -16.40 -13.57
CA GLY A 160 -2.24 -16.52 -14.93
C GLY A 160 -2.92 -17.87 -15.19
N ALA A 161 -2.25 -18.97 -14.83
CA ALA A 161 -2.81 -20.31 -14.94
C ALA A 161 -4.09 -20.45 -14.09
N LEU A 162 -4.08 -19.96 -12.84
CA LEU A 162 -5.25 -20.00 -11.97
C LEU A 162 -6.43 -19.20 -12.54
N LEU A 163 -6.20 -17.96 -12.98
CA LEU A 163 -7.26 -17.12 -13.55
C LEU A 163 -7.87 -17.77 -14.79
N PHE A 164 -7.05 -18.37 -15.65
CA PHE A 164 -7.54 -19.10 -16.82
C PHE A 164 -8.31 -20.36 -16.43
N ALA A 165 -7.83 -21.14 -15.47
CA ALA A 165 -8.54 -22.32 -14.96
C ALA A 165 -9.91 -21.96 -14.37
N LEU A 166 -10.00 -20.87 -13.61
CA LEU A 166 -11.26 -20.39 -13.05
C LEU A 166 -12.22 -19.89 -14.13
N PHE A 167 -11.70 -19.27 -15.19
CA PHE A 167 -12.51 -18.91 -16.34
C PHE A 167 -13.07 -20.15 -17.03
N LEU A 168 -12.26 -21.18 -17.30
CA LEU A 168 -12.74 -22.44 -17.86
C LEU A 168 -13.78 -23.11 -16.97
N LEU A 169 -13.55 -23.16 -15.65
CA LEU A 169 -14.50 -23.70 -14.69
C LEU A 169 -15.82 -22.94 -14.69
N ALA A 170 -15.78 -21.60 -14.74
CA ALA A 170 -16.97 -20.77 -14.84
C ALA A 170 -17.76 -21.07 -16.13
N ASN A 171 -17.08 -21.18 -17.27
CA ASN A 171 -17.72 -21.56 -18.53
C ASN A 171 -18.36 -22.95 -18.43
N TRP A 172 -17.64 -23.93 -17.91
CA TRP A 172 -18.14 -25.30 -17.78
C TRP A 172 -19.37 -25.38 -16.87
N LEU A 173 -19.33 -24.73 -15.70
CA LEU A 173 -20.47 -24.71 -14.77
C LEU A 173 -21.71 -24.05 -15.39
N VAL A 174 -21.51 -22.93 -16.09
CA VAL A 174 -22.61 -22.13 -16.64
C VAL A 174 -23.19 -22.79 -17.89
N ILE A 175 -22.36 -23.11 -18.89
CA ILE A 175 -22.80 -23.72 -20.15
C ILE A 175 -23.26 -25.17 -19.91
N GLY A 176 -22.49 -25.94 -19.15
CA GLY A 176 -22.85 -27.32 -18.79
C GLY A 176 -24.13 -27.39 -17.95
N GLY A 177 -24.30 -26.45 -17.02
CA GLY A 177 -25.54 -26.30 -16.25
C GLY A 177 -26.75 -25.98 -17.12
N MET A 178 -26.60 -25.07 -18.09
CA MET A 178 -27.66 -24.75 -19.06
C MET A 178 -28.04 -25.95 -19.92
N TRP A 179 -27.04 -26.67 -20.45
CA TRP A 179 -27.24 -27.87 -21.27
C TRP A 179 -27.95 -28.97 -20.47
N TRP A 180 -27.49 -29.22 -19.25
CA TRP A 180 -28.09 -30.20 -18.35
C TRP A 180 -29.53 -29.83 -18.00
N ALA A 181 -29.79 -28.57 -17.64
CA ALA A 181 -31.14 -28.10 -17.33
C ALA A 181 -32.10 -28.23 -18.53
N GLN A 182 -31.61 -27.97 -19.74
CA GLN A 182 -32.39 -28.15 -20.96
C GLN A 182 -32.74 -29.61 -21.20
N ASN A 183 -31.79 -30.53 -21.03
CA ASN A 183 -32.03 -31.94 -21.29
C ASN A 183 -32.88 -32.63 -20.23
N GLN A 184 -32.75 -32.22 -18.95
CA GLN A 184 -33.48 -32.84 -17.85
C GLN A 184 -34.87 -32.24 -17.65
N PHE A 185 -35.01 -30.93 -17.80
CA PHE A 185 -36.25 -30.21 -17.48
C PHE A 185 -36.93 -29.57 -18.69
N GLY A 186 -36.33 -29.66 -19.88
CA GLY A 186 -36.88 -29.03 -21.09
C GLY A 186 -36.78 -27.51 -21.11
N ILE A 187 -36.05 -26.88 -20.17
CA ILE A 187 -35.92 -25.42 -20.08
C ILE A 187 -34.87 -24.95 -21.12
N PRO A 188 -35.22 -24.14 -22.13
CA PRO A 188 -34.35 -23.87 -23.29
C PRO A 188 -33.21 -22.85 -23.01
N LEU A 189 -32.54 -22.93 -21.85
CA LEU A 189 -31.47 -22.01 -21.46
C LEU A 189 -30.26 -22.10 -22.41
N TYR A 190 -29.85 -23.32 -22.78
CA TYR A 190 -28.72 -23.51 -23.69
C TYR A 190 -29.04 -23.02 -25.11
N SER A 191 -30.29 -23.18 -25.56
CA SER A 191 -30.78 -22.61 -26.81
C SER A 191 -30.76 -21.07 -26.80
N TYR A 192 -31.17 -20.41 -25.72
CA TYR A 192 -31.06 -18.94 -25.60
C TYR A 192 -29.61 -18.46 -25.52
N TYR A 193 -28.73 -19.21 -24.87
CA TYR A 193 -27.31 -18.86 -24.85
C TYR A 193 -26.70 -18.84 -26.25
N ASN A 194 -27.03 -19.84 -27.08
CA ASN A 194 -26.53 -19.99 -28.45
C ASN A 194 -27.35 -19.25 -29.51
N SER A 195 -28.45 -18.59 -29.15
CA SER A 195 -29.26 -17.89 -30.15
C SER A 195 -28.45 -16.77 -30.79
N PRO A 196 -28.49 -16.62 -32.12
CA PRO A 196 -27.94 -15.46 -32.80
C PRO A 196 -28.52 -14.19 -32.21
N PHE A 197 -27.68 -13.19 -31.96
CA PHE A 197 -28.15 -11.92 -31.40
C PHE A 197 -28.82 -11.11 -32.51
N ALA A 198 -30.14 -10.98 -32.43
CA ALA A 198 -30.94 -10.27 -33.44
C ALA A 198 -31.00 -8.75 -33.20
N GLY A 199 -30.64 -8.29 -32.00
CA GLY A 199 -30.58 -6.88 -31.62
C GLY A 199 -31.95 -6.25 -31.36
N GLN A 200 -32.95 -7.00 -30.89
CA GLN A 200 -34.34 -6.51 -30.66
C GLN A 200 -34.84 -6.77 -29.22
N TRP A 201 -35.19 -5.73 -28.43
CA TRP A 201 -35.29 -5.78 -26.95
C TRP A 201 -36.55 -6.53 -26.54
N PHE A 202 -37.50 -6.58 -27.48
CA PHE A 202 -38.76 -7.30 -27.36
C PHE A 202 -38.57 -8.81 -27.56
N LEU A 203 -37.44 -9.26 -28.11
CA LEU A 203 -37.12 -10.67 -28.21
C LEU A 203 -36.55 -11.16 -26.89
N PHE A 204 -37.34 -11.96 -26.20
CA PHE A 204 -36.94 -12.62 -24.96
C PHE A 204 -35.62 -13.40 -25.11
N SER A 205 -35.35 -13.97 -26.28
CA SER A 205 -34.11 -14.70 -26.58
C SER A 205 -32.86 -13.82 -26.51
N ASP A 206 -32.91 -12.58 -27.00
CA ASP A 206 -31.77 -11.67 -27.00
C ASP A 206 -31.42 -11.22 -25.59
N VAL A 207 -32.45 -10.85 -24.81
CA VAL A 207 -32.29 -10.46 -23.40
C VAL A 207 -31.76 -11.63 -22.58
N MET A 208 -32.36 -12.80 -22.74
CA MET A 208 -31.94 -14.00 -22.03
C MET A 208 -30.52 -14.41 -22.42
N GLY A 209 -30.18 -14.42 -23.71
CA GLY A 209 -28.83 -14.72 -24.19
C GLY A 209 -27.76 -13.77 -23.63
N LEU A 210 -28.06 -12.46 -23.53
CA LEU A 210 -27.16 -11.50 -22.89
C LEU A 210 -26.95 -11.83 -21.39
N VAL A 211 -28.04 -12.05 -20.65
CA VAL A 211 -27.98 -12.39 -19.21
C VAL A 211 -27.18 -13.67 -18.97
N LEU A 212 -27.44 -14.71 -19.75
CA LEU A 212 -26.76 -16.01 -19.63
C LEU A 212 -25.26 -15.89 -19.95
N ARG A 213 -24.87 -15.14 -21.00
CA ARG A 213 -23.45 -14.87 -21.30
C ARG A 213 -22.77 -14.05 -20.22
N SER A 214 -23.44 -13.02 -19.69
CA SER A 214 -22.93 -12.21 -18.58
C SER A 214 -22.78 -13.01 -17.29
N SER A 215 -23.59 -14.05 -17.07
CA SER A 215 -23.47 -14.90 -15.87
C SER A 215 -22.14 -15.66 -15.78
N ILE A 216 -21.45 -15.93 -16.90
CA ILE A 216 -20.11 -16.53 -16.90
C ILE A 216 -19.13 -15.63 -16.15
N PHE A 217 -19.16 -14.33 -16.43
CA PHE A 217 -18.32 -13.36 -15.74
C PHE A 217 -18.67 -13.25 -14.25
N VAL A 218 -19.96 -13.29 -13.92
CA VAL A 218 -20.42 -13.29 -12.51
C VAL A 218 -19.94 -14.53 -11.76
N VAL A 219 -20.10 -15.72 -12.33
CA VAL A 219 -19.63 -16.98 -11.72
C VAL A 219 -18.11 -16.98 -11.58
N PHE A 220 -17.38 -16.50 -12.59
CA PHE A 220 -15.92 -16.33 -12.50
C PHE A 220 -15.51 -15.44 -11.31
N LEU A 221 -16.16 -14.29 -11.14
CA LEU A 221 -15.92 -13.39 -10.03
C LEU A 221 -16.26 -14.04 -8.67
N MET A 222 -17.34 -14.84 -8.61
CA MET A 222 -17.69 -15.59 -7.40
C MET A 222 -16.63 -16.64 -7.06
N LEU A 223 -16.18 -17.44 -8.04
CA LEU A 223 -15.14 -18.44 -7.84
C LEU A 223 -13.83 -17.81 -7.34
N MET A 224 -13.43 -16.68 -7.94
CA MET A 224 -12.29 -15.88 -7.47
C MET A 224 -12.44 -15.43 -6.01
N ARG A 225 -13.63 -14.97 -5.61
CA ARG A 225 -13.93 -14.52 -4.24
C ARG A 225 -13.83 -15.66 -3.22
N LEU A 226 -14.24 -16.87 -3.60
CA LEU A 226 -14.18 -18.05 -2.73
C LEU A 226 -12.73 -18.39 -2.37
N LEU A 227 -11.81 -18.23 -3.32
CA LEU A 227 -10.39 -18.53 -3.11
C LEU A 227 -9.69 -17.55 -2.16
N PRO A 228 -8.58 -17.95 -1.52
CA PRO A 228 -7.78 -17.07 -0.67
C PRO A 228 -7.20 -15.84 -1.39
N ILE A 229 -7.10 -15.89 -2.73
CA ILE A 229 -6.49 -14.82 -3.54
C ILE A 229 -7.21 -13.47 -3.41
N ALA A 230 -8.53 -13.46 -3.19
CA ALA A 230 -9.26 -12.22 -2.93
C ALA A 230 -8.86 -11.56 -1.60
N GLY A 231 -8.38 -12.36 -0.63
CA GLY A 231 -7.83 -11.86 0.62
C GLY A 231 -6.39 -11.35 0.45
N THR A 232 -5.54 -12.06 -0.30
CA THR A 232 -4.19 -11.56 -0.61
C THR A 232 -4.23 -10.28 -1.44
N HIS A 233 -5.20 -10.13 -2.33
CA HIS A 233 -5.45 -8.90 -3.09
C HIS A 233 -5.86 -7.73 -2.20
N ALA A 234 -6.75 -7.96 -1.22
CA ALA A 234 -7.06 -6.94 -0.23
C ALA A 234 -5.84 -6.52 0.58
N ALA A 235 -5.02 -7.50 1.02
CA ALA A 235 -3.81 -7.23 1.79
C ALA A 235 -2.77 -6.42 0.99
N GLU A 236 -2.62 -6.71 -0.30
CA GLU A 236 -1.78 -5.94 -1.23
C GLU A 236 -2.23 -4.47 -1.28
N HIS A 237 -3.51 -4.20 -1.57
CA HIS A 237 -4.05 -2.85 -1.56
C HIS A 237 -3.86 -2.12 -0.23
N MET A 238 -4.10 -2.81 0.88
CA MET A 238 -4.01 -2.22 2.23
C MET A 238 -2.57 -1.81 2.57
N VAL A 239 -1.58 -2.64 2.22
CA VAL A 239 -0.17 -2.30 2.41
C VAL A 239 0.27 -1.17 1.49
N VAL A 240 -0.16 -1.19 0.23
CA VAL A 240 0.15 -0.11 -0.71
C VAL A 240 -0.43 1.22 -0.22
N HIS A 241 -1.67 1.26 0.28
CA HIS A 241 -2.25 2.45 0.92
C HIS A 241 -1.41 2.93 2.12
N ALA A 242 -0.92 2.03 2.97
CA ALA A 242 -0.07 2.41 4.11
C ALA A 242 1.24 3.05 3.63
N ILE A 243 1.90 2.47 2.63
CA ILE A 243 3.13 3.02 2.06
C ILE A 243 2.86 4.39 1.42
N GLU A 244 1.80 4.52 0.62
CA GLU A 244 1.44 5.77 -0.06
C GLU A 244 1.10 6.91 0.90
N ARG A 245 0.58 6.58 2.09
CA ARG A 245 0.29 7.56 3.16
C ARG A 245 1.49 7.84 4.07
N GLY A 246 2.60 7.14 3.87
CA GLY A 246 3.78 7.24 4.74
C GLY A 246 3.54 6.72 6.16
N GLU A 247 2.61 5.79 6.30
CA GLU A 247 2.22 5.20 7.58
C GLU A 247 3.12 4.00 7.94
N PRO A 248 3.28 3.68 9.24
CA PRO A 248 4.09 2.55 9.68
C PRO A 248 3.54 1.22 9.14
N LEU A 249 4.42 0.35 8.65
CA LEU A 249 4.05 -1.00 8.19
C LEU A 249 3.91 -1.98 9.34
N VAL A 250 2.97 -1.69 10.26
CA VAL A 250 2.59 -2.57 11.36
C VAL A 250 1.15 -3.07 11.17
N LEU A 251 0.83 -4.22 11.77
CA LEU A 251 -0.43 -4.92 11.52
C LEU A 251 -1.65 -4.04 11.84
N GLU A 252 -1.59 -3.30 12.94
CA GLU A 252 -2.67 -2.43 13.43
C GLU A 252 -3.01 -1.33 12.43
N VAL A 253 -1.99 -0.76 11.81
CA VAL A 253 -2.10 0.33 10.84
C VAL A 253 -2.56 -0.19 9.48
N VAL A 254 -2.00 -1.30 9.00
CA VAL A 254 -2.39 -1.87 7.71
C VAL A 254 -3.81 -2.41 7.76
N ARG A 255 -4.23 -3.01 8.88
CA ARG A 255 -5.59 -3.57 9.05
C ARG A 255 -6.70 -2.53 8.91
N ARG A 256 -6.44 -1.25 9.19
CA ARG A 256 -7.42 -0.15 9.02
C ARG A 256 -7.45 0.45 7.61
N MET A 257 -6.53 0.06 6.72
CA MET A 257 -6.46 0.64 5.38
C MET A 257 -7.62 0.19 4.48
N PRO A 258 -8.03 0.99 3.48
CA PRO A 258 -9.08 0.57 2.55
C PRO A 258 -8.65 -0.64 1.70
N ARG A 259 -9.58 -1.57 1.47
CA ARG A 259 -9.37 -2.71 0.55
C ARG A 259 -9.52 -2.36 -0.92
N VAL A 260 -10.14 -1.22 -1.23
CA VAL A 260 -10.34 -0.74 -2.60
C VAL A 260 -9.22 0.22 -2.95
N HIS A 261 -8.62 0.04 -4.12
CA HIS A 261 -7.53 0.88 -4.61
C HIS A 261 -7.89 1.56 -5.95
N PRO A 262 -7.72 2.89 -6.08
CA PRO A 262 -8.08 3.62 -7.29
C PRO A 262 -7.18 3.32 -8.50
N ARG A 263 -6.02 2.69 -8.27
CA ARG A 263 -5.04 2.30 -9.31
C ARG A 263 -4.97 0.79 -9.57
N CYS A 264 -5.88 0.01 -9.01
CA CYS A 264 -5.92 -1.43 -9.24
C CYS A 264 -6.21 -1.76 -10.72
N GLY A 265 -5.54 -2.78 -11.26
CA GLY A 265 -5.80 -3.29 -12.61
C GLY A 265 -7.23 -3.80 -12.82
N THR A 266 -7.94 -4.18 -11.76
CA THR A 266 -9.37 -4.52 -11.81
C THR A 266 -10.21 -3.36 -12.38
N ASN A 267 -9.81 -2.10 -12.19
CA ASN A 267 -10.52 -0.95 -12.76
C ASN A 267 -10.46 -0.95 -14.29
N LEU A 268 -9.34 -1.38 -14.89
CA LEU A 268 -9.22 -1.49 -16.34
C LEU A 268 -10.12 -2.61 -16.88
N VAL A 269 -10.08 -3.80 -16.25
CA VAL A 269 -10.94 -4.93 -16.64
C VAL A 269 -12.42 -4.57 -16.50
N ALA A 270 -12.78 -3.88 -15.41
CA ALA A 270 -14.12 -3.35 -15.18
C ALA A 270 -14.54 -2.35 -16.27
N GLY A 271 -13.64 -1.45 -16.68
CA GLY A 271 -13.88 -0.51 -17.77
C GLY A 271 -14.13 -1.22 -19.11
N ILE A 272 -13.35 -2.25 -19.44
CA ILE A 272 -13.57 -3.06 -20.64
C ILE A 272 -14.93 -3.76 -20.59
N ALA A 273 -15.25 -4.42 -19.46
CA ALA A 273 -16.54 -5.09 -19.29
C ALA A 273 -17.72 -4.12 -19.36
N LEU A 274 -17.59 -2.93 -18.75
CA LEU A 274 -18.58 -1.87 -18.78
C LEU A 274 -18.79 -1.35 -20.20
N PHE A 275 -17.71 -1.10 -20.95
CA PHE A 275 -17.80 -0.67 -22.34
C PHE A 275 -18.46 -1.72 -23.23
N LEU A 276 -18.07 -2.99 -23.11
CA LEU A 276 -18.69 -4.08 -23.88
C LEU A 276 -20.18 -4.28 -23.54
N GLY A 277 -20.57 -4.03 -22.29
CA GLY A 277 -21.97 -4.06 -21.88
C GLY A 277 -22.76 -2.87 -22.40
N LEU A 278 -22.24 -1.65 -22.21
CA LEU A 278 -22.89 -0.41 -22.65
C LEU A 278 -22.95 -0.29 -24.17
N SER A 279 -21.92 -0.74 -24.89
CA SER A 279 -21.93 -0.73 -26.35
C SER A 279 -23.08 -1.58 -26.87
N LYS A 280 -23.25 -2.82 -26.37
CA LYS A 280 -24.38 -3.67 -26.70
C LYS A 280 -25.73 -3.07 -26.28
N LEU A 281 -25.78 -2.37 -25.15
CA LEU A 281 -27.00 -1.72 -24.66
C LEU A 281 -27.41 -0.52 -25.53
N PHE A 282 -26.45 0.30 -25.96
CA PHE A 282 -26.71 1.55 -26.68
C PHE A 282 -26.84 1.37 -28.18
N THR A 283 -26.05 0.46 -28.80
CA THR A 283 -26.18 0.16 -30.24
C THR A 283 -27.37 -0.76 -30.53
N PHE A 284 -28.15 -1.06 -29.52
CA PHE A 284 -29.21 -2.03 -29.58
C PHE A 284 -30.34 -1.57 -30.51
N GLY A 285 -30.74 -2.41 -31.47
CA GLY A 285 -31.83 -2.11 -32.41
C GLY A 285 -31.55 -0.95 -33.37
N MET A 286 -30.33 -0.39 -33.34
CA MET A 286 -29.91 0.66 -34.24
C MET A 286 -29.37 0.07 -35.54
N PRO A 287 -29.80 0.59 -36.70
CA PRO A 287 -29.17 0.25 -37.97
C PRO A 287 -27.69 0.68 -37.98
N ASP A 288 -26.88 0.03 -38.81
CA ASP A 288 -25.52 0.51 -39.08
C ASP A 288 -25.57 1.91 -39.72
N GLY A 289 -24.76 2.82 -39.20
CA GLY A 289 -24.69 4.24 -39.62
C GLY A 289 -24.46 5.20 -38.45
N ASP A 290 -24.61 6.50 -38.71
CA ASP A 290 -24.26 7.57 -37.78
C ASP A 290 -24.89 7.45 -36.38
N SER A 291 -26.12 6.92 -36.31
CA SER A 291 -26.81 6.69 -35.03
C SER A 291 -26.10 5.65 -34.15
N ARG A 292 -25.58 4.58 -34.74
CA ARG A 292 -24.82 3.54 -34.06
C ARG A 292 -23.44 4.06 -33.63
N ASP A 293 -22.81 4.88 -34.46
CA ASP A 293 -21.54 5.52 -34.13
C ASP A 293 -21.69 6.48 -32.95
N PHE A 294 -22.77 7.27 -32.94
CA PHE A 294 -23.12 8.13 -31.81
C PHE A 294 -23.39 7.31 -30.53
N ALA A 295 -24.10 6.19 -30.64
CA ALA A 295 -24.34 5.28 -29.52
C ALA A 295 -23.04 4.67 -28.95
N LEU A 296 -22.11 4.25 -29.81
CA LEU A 296 -20.78 3.77 -29.39
C LEU A 296 -19.98 4.87 -28.71
N LEU A 297 -20.03 6.10 -29.22
CA LEU A 297 -19.40 7.26 -28.60
C LEU A 297 -19.97 7.54 -27.20
N MET A 298 -21.30 7.46 -27.04
CA MET A 298 -21.95 7.59 -25.73
C MET A 298 -21.55 6.47 -24.78
N ALA A 299 -21.45 5.23 -25.26
CA ALA A 299 -21.00 4.09 -24.45
C ALA A 299 -19.55 4.28 -23.98
N LEU A 300 -18.67 4.77 -24.85
CA LEU A 300 -17.29 5.12 -24.51
C LEU A 300 -17.24 6.25 -23.47
N LEU A 301 -17.97 7.34 -23.70
CA LEU A 301 -18.03 8.49 -22.78
C LEU A 301 -18.51 8.07 -21.38
N MET A 302 -19.61 7.32 -21.33
CA MET A 302 -20.14 6.77 -20.06
C MET A 302 -19.12 5.85 -19.39
N THR A 303 -18.43 5.00 -20.16
CA THR A 303 -17.37 4.16 -19.60
C THR A 303 -16.25 5.00 -18.99
N LEU A 304 -15.75 6.02 -19.69
CA LEU A 304 -14.66 6.88 -19.19
C LEU A 304 -15.05 7.65 -17.92
N ILE A 305 -16.32 8.00 -17.76
CA ILE A 305 -16.85 8.65 -16.55
C ILE A 305 -16.97 7.64 -15.40
N PHE A 306 -17.50 6.44 -15.65
CA PHE A 306 -17.92 5.52 -14.59
C PHE A 306 -16.99 4.33 -14.32
N TRP A 307 -15.98 4.06 -15.15
CA TRP A 307 -15.14 2.86 -15.05
C TRP A 307 -14.43 2.72 -13.69
N ARG A 308 -13.98 3.81 -13.06
CA ARG A 308 -13.34 3.77 -11.73
C ARG A 308 -14.33 3.44 -10.63
N THR A 309 -15.54 4.00 -10.70
CA THR A 309 -16.62 3.72 -9.75
C THR A 309 -17.07 2.27 -9.86
N PHE A 310 -17.30 1.80 -11.09
CA PHE A 310 -17.67 0.41 -11.37
C PHE A 310 -16.56 -0.57 -10.96
N GLY A 311 -15.30 -0.24 -11.25
CA GLY A 311 -14.14 -1.01 -10.82
C GLY A 311 -13.99 -1.07 -9.30
N GLY A 312 -14.19 0.04 -8.59
CA GLY A 312 -14.19 0.07 -7.12
C GLY A 312 -15.30 -0.79 -6.52
N PHE A 313 -16.49 -0.78 -7.14
CA PHE A 313 -17.59 -1.66 -6.77
C PHE A 313 -17.22 -3.15 -6.95
N LEU A 314 -16.67 -3.53 -8.11
CA LEU A 314 -16.23 -4.91 -8.36
C LEU A 314 -15.10 -5.33 -7.42
N GLN A 315 -14.18 -4.43 -7.07
CA GLN A 315 -13.17 -4.71 -6.07
C GLN A 315 -13.79 -5.04 -4.72
N TRP A 316 -14.75 -4.23 -4.27
CA TRP A 316 -15.38 -4.41 -2.96
C TRP A 316 -16.26 -5.66 -2.89
N VAL A 317 -17.08 -5.90 -3.92
CA VAL A 317 -18.03 -7.02 -3.98
C VAL A 317 -17.39 -8.34 -4.35
N ALA A 318 -16.43 -8.34 -5.26
CA ALA A 318 -15.95 -9.57 -5.89
C ALA A 318 -14.45 -9.80 -5.64
N THR A 319 -13.58 -8.94 -6.17
CA THR A 319 -12.14 -9.26 -6.28
C THR A 319 -11.35 -9.06 -5.00
N THR A 320 -11.94 -8.48 -3.95
CA THR A 320 -11.34 -8.36 -2.62
C THR A 320 -12.26 -8.85 -1.51
N LYS A 321 -11.71 -9.49 -0.48
CA LYS A 321 -12.41 -9.85 0.77
C LYS A 321 -11.57 -9.46 1.99
N PRO A 322 -12.15 -9.36 3.21
CA PRO A 322 -11.35 -9.10 4.40
C PRO A 322 -10.16 -10.07 4.50
N PRO A 323 -8.92 -9.58 4.54
CA PRO A 323 -7.73 -10.43 4.60
C PRO A 323 -7.57 -11.03 6.00
N THR A 324 -6.91 -12.17 6.08
CA THR A 324 -6.45 -12.73 7.36
C THR A 324 -5.17 -12.04 7.83
N ASP A 325 -4.88 -12.10 9.12
CA ASP A 325 -3.64 -11.54 9.68
C ASP A 325 -2.39 -12.13 9.03
N ARG A 326 -2.41 -13.42 8.66
CA ARG A 326 -1.31 -14.04 7.92
C ARG A 326 -1.10 -13.39 6.55
N GLN A 327 -2.17 -13.01 5.86
CA GLN A 327 -2.10 -12.32 4.57
C GLN A 327 -1.58 -10.89 4.74
N LEU A 328 -2.05 -10.18 5.78
CA LEU A 328 -1.56 -8.84 6.11
C LEU A 328 -0.08 -8.84 6.48
N LEU A 329 0.36 -9.76 7.34
CA LEU A 329 1.76 -9.90 7.75
C LEU A 329 2.66 -10.30 6.57
N ASN A 330 2.18 -11.15 5.66
CA ASN A 330 2.90 -11.44 4.42
C ASN A 330 3.04 -10.18 3.56
N ALA A 331 1.96 -9.43 3.36
CA ALA A 331 1.98 -8.20 2.58
C ALA A 331 2.91 -7.14 3.20
N ILE A 332 2.88 -6.97 4.53
CA ILE A 332 3.77 -6.06 5.27
C ILE A 332 5.23 -6.39 5.00
N ARG A 333 5.61 -7.66 5.17
CA ARG A 333 6.98 -8.14 4.92
C ARG A 333 7.42 -7.84 3.50
N VAL A 334 6.55 -8.05 2.51
CA VAL A 334 6.83 -7.74 1.10
C VAL A 334 6.96 -6.24 0.88
N GLY A 335 6.14 -5.42 1.54
CA GLY A 335 6.25 -3.96 1.52
C GLY A 335 7.59 -3.47 2.08
N GLU A 336 8.00 -3.96 3.25
CA GLU A 336 9.30 -3.64 3.85
C GLU A 336 10.47 -4.09 2.97
N GLU A 337 10.37 -5.29 2.38
CA GLU A 337 11.37 -5.80 1.44
C GLU A 337 11.48 -4.89 0.21
N LEU A 338 10.36 -4.45 -0.36
CA LEU A 338 10.34 -3.52 -1.48
C LEU A 338 11.01 -2.20 -1.10
N LEU A 339 10.62 -1.60 0.01
CA LEU A 339 11.18 -0.33 0.49
C LEU A 339 12.70 -0.45 0.69
N ARG A 340 13.16 -1.55 1.31
CA ARG A 340 14.59 -1.83 1.50
C ARG A 340 15.33 -1.96 0.17
N LYS A 341 14.79 -2.71 -0.80
CA LYS A 341 15.39 -2.87 -2.14
C LYS A 341 15.34 -1.58 -2.97
N ALA A 342 14.36 -0.71 -2.73
CA ALA A 342 14.18 0.53 -3.48
C ALA A 342 15.09 1.66 -2.99
N ARG A 343 15.60 1.62 -1.74
CA ARG A 343 16.49 2.65 -1.16
C ARG A 343 17.66 3.06 -2.07
N PRO A 344 18.46 2.14 -2.66
CA PRO A 344 19.58 2.52 -3.52
C PRO A 344 19.17 3.18 -4.84
N TYR A 345 17.90 3.03 -5.23
CA TYR A 345 17.35 3.51 -6.51
C TYR A 345 16.35 4.66 -6.31
N SER A 346 16.36 5.31 -5.14
CA SER A 346 15.47 6.45 -4.85
C SER A 346 15.70 7.56 -5.88
N GLY A 347 14.63 7.98 -6.57
CA GLY A 347 14.69 8.99 -7.64
C GLY A 347 15.01 8.45 -9.05
N ALA A 348 15.28 7.16 -9.22
CA ALA A 348 15.47 6.57 -10.55
C ALA A 348 14.12 6.38 -11.27
N THR A 349 14.03 6.84 -12.52
CA THR A 349 12.87 6.60 -13.38
C THR A 349 13.12 5.38 -14.28
N PRO A 350 12.42 4.25 -14.09
CA PRO A 350 12.62 3.07 -14.94
C PRO A 350 12.16 3.34 -16.38
N SER A 351 12.87 2.76 -17.34
CA SER A 351 12.44 2.77 -18.75
C SER A 351 11.10 2.06 -18.91
N PHE A 352 10.35 2.42 -19.96
CA PHE A 352 9.05 1.80 -20.24
C PHE A 352 9.13 0.26 -20.34
N GLY A 353 10.14 -0.26 -21.04
CA GLY A 353 10.33 -1.71 -21.20
C GLY A 353 10.58 -2.42 -19.88
N LEU A 354 11.41 -1.85 -19.01
CA LEU A 354 11.67 -2.42 -17.68
C LEU A 354 10.43 -2.40 -16.80
N ARG A 355 9.66 -1.29 -16.83
CA ARG A 355 8.36 -1.21 -16.15
C ARG A 355 7.39 -2.28 -16.61
N LEU A 356 7.32 -2.52 -17.92
CA LEU A 356 6.41 -3.51 -18.48
C LEU A 356 6.81 -4.93 -18.06
N LEU A 357 8.10 -5.26 -18.11
CA LEU A 357 8.61 -6.56 -17.64
C LEU A 357 8.36 -6.77 -16.14
N ASN A 358 8.55 -5.73 -15.33
CA ASN A 358 8.32 -5.77 -13.89
C ASN A 358 6.84 -5.61 -13.51
N SER A 359 5.94 -5.28 -14.43
CA SER A 359 4.51 -5.15 -14.13
C SER A 359 3.85 -6.48 -13.76
N GLY A 360 4.46 -7.59 -14.17
CA GLY A 360 3.93 -8.95 -14.00
C GLY A 360 2.89 -9.38 -15.03
N ILE A 361 2.43 -8.48 -15.91
CA ILE A 361 1.38 -8.78 -16.91
C ILE A 361 1.86 -9.86 -17.90
N ILE A 362 3.10 -9.77 -18.37
CA ILE A 362 3.66 -10.73 -19.34
C ILE A 362 3.72 -12.13 -18.71
N GLN A 363 4.12 -12.23 -17.45
CA GLN A 363 4.22 -13.46 -16.70
C GLN A 363 2.84 -14.10 -16.49
N ILE A 364 1.82 -13.29 -16.19
CA ILE A 364 0.43 -13.76 -16.13
C ILE A 364 -0.02 -14.32 -17.48
N LEU A 365 0.24 -13.62 -18.59
CA LEU A 365 -0.13 -14.10 -19.93
C LEU A 365 0.56 -15.42 -20.27
N ILE A 366 1.86 -15.56 -19.95
CA ILE A 366 2.61 -16.81 -20.10
C ILE A 366 1.94 -17.94 -19.32
N GLY A 367 1.51 -17.68 -18.08
CA GLY A 367 0.80 -18.67 -17.26
C GLY A 367 -0.54 -19.12 -17.86
N ALA A 368 -1.34 -18.18 -18.34
CA ALA A 368 -2.62 -18.47 -18.97
C ALA A 368 -2.45 -19.28 -20.28
N TRP A 369 -1.55 -18.84 -21.17
CA TRP A 369 -1.26 -19.54 -22.42
C TRP A 369 -0.57 -20.88 -22.20
N GLY A 370 0.31 -20.98 -21.20
CA GLY A 370 0.93 -22.24 -20.82
C GLY A 370 -0.09 -23.28 -20.39
N LEU A 371 -1.06 -22.90 -19.55
CA LEU A 371 -2.16 -23.80 -19.17
C LEU A 371 -3.00 -24.18 -20.39
N MET A 372 -3.34 -23.24 -21.26
CA MET A 372 -4.06 -23.52 -22.51
C MET A 372 -3.31 -24.55 -23.38
N ALA A 373 -2.00 -24.35 -23.60
CA ALA A 373 -1.19 -25.27 -24.40
C ALA A 373 -1.12 -26.68 -23.79
N ILE A 374 -1.00 -26.79 -22.46
CA ILE A 374 -1.02 -28.08 -21.75
C ILE A 374 -2.37 -28.77 -21.95
N LEU A 375 -3.48 -28.04 -21.80
CA LEU A 375 -4.81 -28.61 -21.99
C LEU A 375 -5.01 -29.09 -23.43
N SER A 376 -4.66 -28.29 -24.43
CA SER A 376 -4.76 -28.69 -25.84
C SER A 376 -3.87 -29.89 -26.19
N LEU A 377 -2.68 -30.00 -25.59
CA LEU A 377 -1.83 -31.18 -25.74
C LEU A 377 -2.49 -32.42 -25.14
N LEU A 378 -3.09 -32.30 -23.95
CA LEU A 378 -3.82 -33.40 -23.31
C LEU A 378 -5.04 -33.83 -24.12
N GLU A 379 -5.80 -32.90 -24.70
CA GLU A 379 -6.91 -33.22 -25.61
C GLU A 379 -6.43 -34.05 -26.81
N SER A 380 -5.33 -33.62 -27.43
CA SER A 380 -4.72 -34.31 -28.57
C SER A 380 -4.24 -35.72 -28.21
N LEU A 381 -3.62 -35.89 -27.04
CA LEU A 381 -3.08 -37.18 -26.59
C LEU A 381 -4.17 -38.15 -26.12
N LEU A 382 -5.22 -37.65 -25.47
CA LEU A 382 -6.27 -38.47 -24.85
C LEU A 382 -7.50 -38.65 -25.75
N GLY A 383 -7.63 -37.86 -26.82
CA GLY A 383 -8.79 -37.91 -27.72
C GLY A 383 -10.10 -37.44 -27.06
N ILE A 384 -10.01 -36.62 -25.99
CA ILE A 384 -11.16 -36.08 -25.25
C ILE A 384 -11.22 -34.56 -25.40
N THR A 385 -12.41 -33.97 -25.28
CA THR A 385 -12.61 -32.52 -25.26
C THR A 385 -12.57 -32.02 -23.82
N LEU A 386 -11.57 -31.21 -23.48
CA LEU A 386 -11.35 -30.63 -22.14
C LEU A 386 -11.72 -29.15 -22.10
N VAL A 387 -11.61 -28.44 -23.21
CA VAL A 387 -11.98 -27.04 -23.38
C VAL A 387 -13.32 -27.01 -24.11
N VAL A 388 -14.37 -26.64 -23.37
CA VAL A 388 -15.68 -26.37 -23.97
C VAL A 388 -15.53 -25.15 -24.89
N GLN A 389 -15.68 -25.36 -26.20
CA GLN A 389 -15.66 -24.30 -27.21
C GLN A 389 -16.93 -23.46 -27.18
#